data_AF-A0A0G1SNW3-F1
#
_entry.id   AF-A0A0G1SNW3-F1
#
_cell.length_a   1.000
_cell.length_b   1.000
_cell.length_c   1.000
_cell.angle_alpha   90.00
_cell.angle_beta   90.00
_cell.angle_gamma   90.00
#
_symmetry.space_group_name_H-M   'P 1'
#
loop_
_entity.id
_entity.type
_entity.pdbx_description
1 polymer ?
#
loop_
_entity_poly.entity_id
_entity_poly.type
_entity_poly.pdbx_seq_one_letter_code
_entity_poly.pdbx_strand_id
1 'polypeptide(L)'
;PAPTPTPTVSPTESPSPNPIKENPTIPLSRSTKTSTLILGSSQFPAAVLTHLEEQYLATTSLAIITLVGTDGEYLKSDAFIENVSPDSLKSFRATIDTGYALVVYAPEQQTRFLGAVIGIKPGSLATAKTIMQNWETANMEEYFKPLFAHHGTARRTNQKFTTETIKGHEFRTIPLSGSIGGLIFSYGFVNNYFVITTHATLTKTVIDTLSE
;
A
#
# COMPACT_ATOMS: atom_id res chain seq x y z
N PRO A 1 -58.51 35.41 -34.53
CA PRO A 1 -57.94 34.20 -33.87
C PRO A 1 -56.44 34.39 -33.64
N ALA A 2 -56.02 34.47 -32.37
CA ALA A 2 -54.61 34.58 -31.99
C ALA A 2 -53.93 33.20 -32.09
N PRO A 3 -52.64 33.10 -32.44
CA PRO A 3 -51.94 31.84 -32.56
C PRO A 3 -51.67 31.22 -31.18
N THR A 4 -51.89 29.91 -31.07
CA THR A 4 -51.62 29.08 -29.89
C THR A 4 -50.10 29.03 -29.62
N PRO A 5 -49.63 29.18 -28.37
CA PRO A 5 -48.21 29.09 -28.07
C PRO A 5 -47.71 27.64 -28.16
N THR A 6 -46.62 27.44 -28.89
CA THR A 6 -45.88 26.19 -28.97
C THR A 6 -45.20 25.92 -27.62
N PRO A 7 -45.26 24.69 -27.05
CA PRO A 7 -44.54 24.37 -25.83
C PRO A 7 -43.04 24.36 -26.11
N THR A 8 -42.29 25.19 -25.38
CA THR A 8 -40.82 25.13 -25.35
C THR A 8 -40.41 23.87 -24.60
N VAL A 9 -39.74 22.95 -25.29
CA VAL A 9 -39.12 21.77 -24.67
C VAL A 9 -37.88 22.25 -23.90
N SER A 10 -37.90 22.15 -22.59
CA SER A 10 -36.71 22.36 -21.76
C SER A 10 -35.63 21.33 -22.11
N PRO A 11 -34.35 21.70 -22.20
CA PRO A 11 -33.29 20.74 -22.44
C PRO A 11 -33.24 19.74 -21.27
N THR A 12 -33.30 18.45 -21.60
CA THR A 12 -33.06 17.36 -20.65
C THR A 12 -31.66 17.54 -20.06
N GLU A 13 -31.57 17.74 -18.74
CA GLU A 13 -30.30 17.72 -18.03
C GLU A 13 -29.59 16.40 -18.34
N SER A 14 -28.43 16.48 -18.98
CA SER A 14 -27.54 15.34 -19.14
C SER A 14 -27.15 14.85 -17.75
N PRO A 15 -27.17 13.54 -17.46
CA PRO A 15 -26.74 13.04 -16.17
C PRO A 15 -25.32 13.53 -15.91
N SER A 16 -25.15 14.21 -14.76
CA SER A 16 -23.85 14.62 -14.27
C SER A 16 -22.94 13.38 -14.22
N PRO A 17 -21.67 13.46 -14.65
CA PRO A 17 -20.74 12.33 -14.56
C PRO A 17 -20.74 11.81 -13.12
N ASN A 18 -20.81 10.49 -12.95
CA ASN A 18 -20.64 9.84 -11.64
C ASN A 18 -19.47 10.50 -10.90
N PRO A 19 -19.58 10.83 -9.61
CA PRO A 19 -18.44 11.31 -8.85
C PRO A 19 -17.34 10.25 -8.96
N ILE A 20 -16.17 10.66 -9.46
CA ILE A 20 -14.95 9.86 -9.40
C ILE A 20 -14.82 9.46 -7.92
N LYS A 21 -14.89 8.16 -7.62
CA LYS A 21 -14.77 7.67 -6.24
C LYS A 21 -13.49 8.25 -5.65
N GLU A 22 -13.57 8.84 -4.46
CA GLU A 22 -12.42 9.47 -3.81
C GLU A 22 -11.24 8.51 -3.73
N ASN A 23 -10.03 9.01 -3.96
CA ASN A 23 -8.82 8.22 -3.90
C ASN A 23 -8.65 7.68 -2.46
N PRO A 24 -8.70 6.36 -2.23
CA PRO A 24 -8.54 5.75 -0.91
C PRO A 24 -7.09 5.80 -0.40
N THR A 25 -6.20 6.48 -1.13
CA THR A 25 -4.79 6.58 -0.77
C THR A 25 -4.61 7.39 0.51
N ILE A 26 -3.96 6.81 1.51
CA ILE A 26 -3.56 7.51 2.74
C ILE A 26 -2.57 8.61 2.36
N PRO A 27 -2.86 9.89 2.64
CA PRO A 27 -1.93 10.97 2.38
C PRO A 27 -0.74 10.85 3.33
N LEU A 28 0.48 10.85 2.78
CA LEU A 28 1.71 10.92 3.57
C LEU A 28 2.36 12.28 3.30
N SER A 29 2.50 13.09 4.36
CA SER A 29 2.86 14.51 4.33
C SER A 29 4.14 14.83 3.55
N ARG A 30 5.11 13.91 3.52
CA ARG A 30 6.40 14.06 2.82
C ARG A 30 6.53 13.18 1.57
N SER A 31 5.42 12.77 0.97
CA SER A 31 5.48 12.13 -0.34
C SER A 31 6.14 13.08 -1.34
N THR A 32 7.25 12.62 -1.94
CA THR A 32 8.00 13.43 -2.91
C THR A 32 7.49 13.26 -4.33
N LYS A 33 6.76 12.16 -4.59
CA LYS A 33 6.12 11.84 -5.87
C LYS A 33 4.89 10.97 -5.64
N THR A 34 3.79 11.30 -6.28
CA THR A 34 2.60 10.44 -6.39
C THR A 34 2.47 9.96 -7.84
N SER A 35 2.08 8.70 -8.02
CA SER A 35 1.83 8.12 -9.33
C SER A 35 0.60 7.23 -9.29
N THR A 36 -0.10 7.11 -10.42
CA THR A 36 -1.26 6.22 -10.55
C THR A 36 -0.93 5.11 -11.53
N LEU A 37 -1.20 3.87 -11.14
CA LEU A 37 -0.99 2.68 -11.96
C LEU A 37 -2.33 1.96 -12.18
N ILE A 38 -2.67 1.71 -13.44
CA ILE A 38 -3.79 0.84 -13.81
C ILE A 38 -3.28 -0.60 -13.85
N LEU A 39 -3.85 -1.46 -13.00
CA LEU A 39 -3.60 -2.90 -13.05
C LEU A 39 -4.35 -3.45 -14.26
N GLY A 40 -3.68 -3.49 -15.41
CA GLY A 40 -4.19 -4.08 -16.66
C GLY A 40 -4.25 -5.61 -16.60
N SER A 41 -3.94 -6.30 -17.70
CA SER A 41 -3.83 -7.78 -17.71
C SER A 41 -2.64 -8.31 -16.92
N SER A 42 -1.64 -7.47 -16.66
CA SER A 42 -0.48 -7.80 -15.82
C SER A 42 -0.88 -7.70 -14.34
N GLN A 43 -0.73 -8.81 -13.62
CA GLN A 43 -1.04 -8.86 -12.19
C GLN A 43 0.07 -8.22 -11.35
N PHE A 44 -0.29 -7.77 -10.15
CA PHE A 44 0.67 -7.41 -9.12
C PHE A 44 1.54 -8.65 -8.77
N PRO A 45 2.86 -8.48 -8.50
CA PRO A 45 3.61 -7.24 -8.44
C PRO A 45 4.24 -6.83 -9.78
N ALA A 46 4.16 -7.63 -10.84
CA ALA A 46 4.84 -7.37 -12.11
C ALA A 46 4.48 -6.00 -12.70
N ALA A 47 3.18 -5.62 -12.70
CA ALA A 47 2.74 -4.31 -13.17
C ALA A 47 3.39 -3.14 -12.40
N VAL A 48 3.56 -3.30 -11.08
CA VAL A 48 4.22 -2.27 -10.26
C VAL A 48 5.69 -2.17 -10.60
N LEU A 49 6.38 -3.29 -10.79
CA LEU A 49 7.80 -3.28 -11.13
C LEU A 49 8.04 -2.64 -12.51
N THR A 50 7.25 -3.00 -13.52
CA THR A 50 7.31 -2.36 -14.85
C THR A 50 7.03 -0.87 -14.76
N HIS A 51 6.00 -0.45 -14.02
CA HIS A 51 5.70 0.96 -13.82
C HIS A 51 6.85 1.73 -13.16
N LEU A 52 7.55 1.09 -12.21
CA LEU A 52 8.72 1.66 -11.54
C LEU A 52 9.94 1.78 -12.46
N GLU A 53 10.11 0.85 -13.39
CA GLU A 53 11.15 0.90 -14.42
C GLU A 53 10.86 2.02 -15.43
N GLU A 54 9.64 2.07 -15.98
CA GLU A 54 9.21 3.06 -16.99
C GLU A 54 9.26 4.49 -16.47
N GLN A 55 8.81 4.72 -15.23
CA GLN A 55 8.75 6.05 -14.64
C GLN A 55 10.11 6.56 -14.12
N TYR A 56 11.18 5.75 -14.24
CA TYR A 56 12.52 6.07 -13.72
C TYR A 56 12.45 6.79 -12.37
N LEU A 57 11.72 6.21 -11.40
CA LEU A 57 11.61 6.78 -10.06
C LEU A 57 12.95 6.59 -9.32
N ALA A 58 13.99 7.29 -9.75
CA ALA A 58 15.17 7.54 -8.94
C ALA A 58 14.75 8.53 -7.86
N THR A 59 14.37 8.00 -6.70
CA THR A 59 14.00 8.81 -5.55
C THR A 59 14.78 8.31 -4.33
N THR A 60 15.63 9.18 -3.80
CA THR A 60 16.19 9.04 -2.45
C THR A 60 15.12 9.27 -1.37
N SER A 61 13.85 9.41 -1.76
CA SER A 61 12.72 9.82 -0.93
C SER A 61 11.46 9.00 -1.26
N LEU A 62 10.47 9.06 -0.37
CA LEU A 62 9.22 8.30 -0.44
C LEU A 62 8.39 8.68 -1.68
N ALA A 63 7.98 7.68 -2.46
CA ALA A 63 6.96 7.81 -3.50
C ALA A 63 5.73 6.97 -3.15
N ILE A 64 4.53 7.47 -3.50
CA ILE A 64 3.27 6.74 -3.32
C ILE A 64 2.73 6.33 -4.68
N ILE A 65 2.34 5.07 -4.82
CA ILE A 65 1.64 4.56 -5.98
C ILE A 65 0.19 4.28 -5.59
N THR A 66 -0.74 4.99 -6.24
CA THR A 66 -2.16 4.68 -6.20
C THR A 66 -2.48 3.63 -7.26
N LEU A 67 -3.25 2.60 -6.89
CA LEU A 67 -3.65 1.53 -7.80
C LEU A 67 -5.08 1.74 -8.31
N VAL A 68 -5.30 1.55 -9.60
CA VAL A 68 -6.58 1.62 -10.31
C VAL A 68 -6.87 0.26 -10.94
N GLY A 69 -8.11 -0.21 -10.84
CA GLY A 69 -8.57 -1.49 -11.37
C GLY A 69 -8.79 -1.43 -12.87
N THR A 70 -9.14 -2.58 -13.46
CA THR A 70 -9.44 -2.68 -14.89
C THR A 70 -10.72 -1.94 -15.30
N ASP A 71 -11.58 -1.65 -14.33
CA ASP A 71 -12.81 -0.85 -14.47
C ASP A 71 -12.54 0.67 -14.45
N GLY A 72 -11.29 1.09 -14.25
CA GLY A 72 -10.90 2.49 -14.16
C GLY A 72 -11.16 3.13 -12.80
N GLU A 73 -11.58 2.36 -11.80
CA GLU A 73 -11.78 2.85 -10.44
C GLU A 73 -10.60 2.53 -9.52
N TYR A 74 -10.39 3.35 -8.49
CA TYR A 74 -9.38 3.05 -7.49
C TYR A 74 -9.65 1.70 -6.81
N LEU A 75 -8.59 0.92 -6.58
CA LEU A 75 -8.71 -0.32 -5.82
C LEU A 75 -9.27 0.00 -4.45
N LYS A 76 -10.16 -0.86 -3.96
CA LYS A 76 -10.56 -0.83 -2.55
C LYS A 76 -9.49 -1.52 -1.70
N SER A 77 -9.47 -1.26 -0.40
CA SER A 77 -8.46 -1.81 0.51
C SER A 77 -8.47 -3.34 0.61
N ASP A 78 -9.63 -3.98 0.42
CA ASP A 78 -9.78 -5.44 0.34
C ASP A 78 -9.11 -6.00 -0.93
N ALA A 79 -9.34 -5.39 -2.09
CA ALA A 79 -8.65 -5.73 -3.32
C ALA A 79 -7.15 -5.42 -3.23
N PHE A 80 -6.77 -4.32 -2.58
CA PHE A 80 -5.38 -3.97 -2.34
C PHE A 80 -4.65 -5.01 -1.49
N ILE A 81 -5.25 -5.43 -0.36
CA ILE A 81 -4.63 -6.45 0.49
C ILE A 81 -4.55 -7.80 -0.20
N GLU A 82 -5.46 -8.13 -1.12
CA GLU A 82 -5.35 -9.34 -1.93
C GLU A 82 -4.14 -9.32 -2.87
N ASN A 83 -3.73 -8.15 -3.34
CA ASN A 83 -2.52 -8.00 -4.13
C ASN A 83 -1.25 -8.08 -3.25
N VAL A 84 -1.24 -7.37 -2.12
CA VAL A 84 -0.08 -7.27 -1.22
C VAL A 84 0.11 -8.52 -0.34
N SER A 85 -0.97 -9.17 0.03
CA SER A 85 -1.03 -10.32 0.92
C SER A 85 -2.17 -11.28 0.53
N PRO A 86 -2.04 -11.99 -0.61
CA PRO A 86 -3.10 -12.85 -1.14
C PRO A 86 -3.52 -13.95 -0.18
N ASP A 87 -2.58 -14.44 0.63
CA ASP A 87 -2.80 -15.55 1.56
C ASP A 87 -3.15 -15.05 2.99
N SER A 88 -3.47 -13.75 3.15
CA SER A 88 -3.80 -13.17 4.45
C SER A 88 -5.02 -13.82 5.12
N LEU A 89 -4.94 -13.94 6.46
CA LEU A 89 -6.02 -14.50 7.26
C LEU A 89 -7.28 -13.62 7.14
N LYS A 90 -8.44 -14.27 7.00
CA LYS A 90 -9.74 -13.59 7.00
C LYS A 90 -9.94 -12.70 8.23
N SER A 91 -9.44 -13.12 9.39
CA SER A 91 -9.48 -12.35 10.63
C SER A 91 -8.70 -11.05 10.54
N PHE A 92 -7.55 -11.03 9.86
CA PHE A 92 -6.80 -9.80 9.64
C PHE A 92 -7.50 -8.89 8.63
N ARG A 93 -7.99 -9.44 7.51
CA ARG A 93 -8.75 -8.67 6.52
C ARG A 93 -9.98 -7.99 7.13
N ALA A 94 -10.64 -8.64 8.09
CA ALA A 94 -11.77 -8.06 8.81
C ALA A 94 -11.42 -6.78 9.60
N THR A 95 -10.16 -6.59 9.98
CA THR A 95 -9.66 -5.39 10.70
C THR A 95 -9.31 -4.21 9.79
N ILE A 96 -9.21 -4.42 8.47
CA ILE A 96 -8.74 -3.41 7.51
C ILE A 96 -9.86 -2.39 7.22
N ASP A 97 -9.51 -1.11 7.28
CA ASP A 97 -10.36 0.02 6.89
C ASP A 97 -10.17 0.36 5.40
N THR A 98 -10.78 1.44 4.90
CA THR A 98 -10.76 1.81 3.47
C THR A 98 -9.43 2.37 2.99
N GLY A 99 -8.67 3.04 3.86
CA GLY A 99 -7.42 3.71 3.49
C GLY A 99 -6.25 2.75 3.26
N TYR A 100 -5.46 2.96 2.21
CA TYR A 100 -4.17 2.29 2.05
C TYR A 100 -3.14 3.18 1.32
N ALA A 101 -1.85 2.82 1.32
CA ALA A 101 -0.86 3.41 0.43
C ALA A 101 0.19 2.36 0.06
N LEU A 102 0.49 2.21 -1.23
CA LEU A 102 1.68 1.50 -1.69
C LEU A 102 2.83 2.49 -1.73
N VAL A 103 3.87 2.24 -0.94
CA VAL A 103 5.02 3.13 -0.80
C VAL A 103 6.26 2.52 -1.41
N VAL A 104 7.09 3.37 -2.00
CA VAL A 104 8.31 2.95 -2.72
C VAL A 104 9.51 3.77 -2.28
N TYR A 105 10.64 3.10 -2.16
CA TYR A 105 11.96 3.68 -1.93
C TYR A 105 12.99 3.11 -2.93
N ALA A 106 13.81 4.00 -3.53
CA ALA A 106 14.70 3.67 -4.64
C ALA A 106 16.09 4.34 -4.47
N PRO A 107 16.95 3.83 -3.56
CA PRO A 107 18.22 4.46 -3.21
C PRO A 107 19.27 4.43 -4.32
N GLU A 108 19.24 3.41 -5.18
CA GLU A 108 20.20 3.20 -6.27
C GLU A 108 19.47 2.99 -7.60
N GLN A 109 20.16 3.23 -8.73
CA GLN A 109 19.63 2.98 -10.07
C GLN A 109 19.52 1.47 -10.35
N GLN A 110 18.60 0.77 -9.67
CA GLN A 110 17.90 -0.46 -10.09
C GLN A 110 17.15 -1.11 -8.92
N THR A 111 17.61 -0.96 -7.67
CA THR A 111 16.93 -1.61 -6.53
C THR A 111 15.71 -0.80 -6.08
N ARG A 112 14.56 -1.47 -5.91
CA ARG A 112 13.30 -0.87 -5.48
C ARG A 112 12.75 -1.63 -4.28
N PHE A 113 12.50 -0.91 -3.19
CA PHE A 113 11.92 -1.44 -1.98
C PHE A 113 10.46 -1.00 -1.87
N LEU A 114 9.56 -1.97 -1.70
CA LEU A 114 8.14 -1.72 -1.53
C LEU A 114 7.75 -1.75 -0.05
N GLY A 115 6.65 -1.07 0.26
CA GLY A 115 5.96 -1.17 1.52
C GLY A 115 4.48 -0.89 1.34
N ALA A 116 3.69 -1.22 2.35
CA ALA A 116 2.28 -0.93 2.40
C ALA A 116 1.93 -0.25 3.72
N VAL A 117 1.08 0.76 3.64
CA VAL A 117 0.38 1.35 4.78
C VAL A 117 -1.09 1.02 4.62
N ILE A 118 -1.72 0.48 5.66
CA ILE A 118 -3.11 0.01 5.61
C ILE A 118 -3.85 0.57 6.81
N GLY A 119 -4.98 1.22 6.58
CA GLY A 119 -5.88 1.69 7.63
C GLY A 119 -6.46 0.51 8.41
N ILE A 120 -6.54 0.65 9.73
CA ILE A 120 -7.21 -0.30 10.62
C ILE A 120 -8.49 0.33 11.14
N LYS A 121 -9.59 -0.42 11.09
CA LYS A 121 -10.90 0.04 11.55
C LYS A 121 -10.83 0.50 13.01
N PRO A 122 -11.59 1.54 13.38
CA PRO A 122 -11.76 1.94 14.77
C PRO A 122 -12.12 0.74 15.66
N GLY A 123 -11.45 0.62 16.81
CA GLY A 123 -11.65 -0.48 17.75
C GLY A 123 -10.98 -1.82 17.37
N SER A 124 -10.42 -1.96 16.17
CA SER A 124 -9.79 -3.21 15.71
C SER A 124 -8.27 -3.28 15.92
N LEU A 125 -7.65 -2.21 16.40
CA LEU A 125 -6.19 -2.11 16.54
C LEU A 125 -5.59 -3.21 17.44
N ALA A 126 -6.19 -3.49 18.59
CA ALA A 126 -5.71 -4.52 19.50
C ALA A 126 -5.75 -5.91 18.84
N THR A 127 -6.85 -6.22 18.17
CA THR A 127 -7.01 -7.47 17.41
C THR A 127 -5.98 -7.59 16.29
N ALA A 128 -5.77 -6.52 15.51
CA ALA A 128 -4.77 -6.50 14.45
C ALA A 128 -3.36 -6.76 14.99
N LYS A 129 -2.97 -6.10 16.10
CA LYS A 129 -1.69 -6.33 16.78
C LYS A 129 -1.50 -7.79 17.20
N THR A 130 -2.51 -8.38 17.85
CA THR A 130 -2.46 -9.78 18.28
C THR A 130 -2.31 -10.73 17.10
N ILE A 131 -3.04 -10.51 15.99
CA ILE A 131 -2.92 -11.35 14.80
C ILE A 131 -1.50 -11.28 14.22
N MET A 132 -0.94 -10.08 14.08
CA MET A 132 0.42 -9.91 13.55
C MET A 132 1.49 -10.56 14.46
N GLN A 133 1.37 -10.43 15.77
CA GLN A 133 2.27 -11.10 16.72
C GLN A 133 2.22 -12.62 16.58
N ASN A 134 1.05 -13.21 16.39
CA ASN A 134 0.91 -14.65 16.15
C ASN A 134 1.48 -15.09 14.79
N TRP A 135 1.52 -14.20 13.81
CA TRP A 135 2.14 -14.45 12.51
C TRP A 135 3.66 -14.47 12.55
N GLU A 136 4.30 -13.82 13.53
CA GLU A 136 5.76 -13.82 13.64
C GLU A 136 6.32 -15.25 13.67
N THR A 137 5.64 -16.16 14.37
CA THR A 137 6.03 -17.58 14.51
C THR A 137 5.66 -18.44 13.30
N ALA A 138 4.84 -17.93 12.39
CA ALA A 138 4.32 -18.64 11.22
C ALA A 138 4.95 -18.18 9.89
N ASN A 139 6.17 -17.62 9.94
CA ASN A 139 6.85 -17.02 8.79
C ASN A 139 6.04 -15.89 8.12
N MET A 140 5.64 -14.89 8.90
CA MET A 140 4.86 -13.72 8.46
C MET A 140 5.26 -13.14 7.09
N GLU A 141 6.55 -13.07 6.78
CA GLU A 141 7.09 -12.59 5.51
C GLU A 141 6.53 -13.34 4.28
N GLU A 142 6.19 -14.61 4.41
CA GLU A 142 5.61 -15.42 3.33
C GLU A 142 4.21 -14.92 2.93
N TYR A 143 3.46 -14.37 3.89
CA TYR A 143 2.14 -13.76 3.64
C TYR A 143 2.26 -12.44 2.89
N PHE A 144 3.43 -11.82 2.84
CA PHE A 144 3.70 -10.56 2.13
C PHE A 144 4.69 -10.71 0.99
N LYS A 145 4.89 -11.95 0.49
CA LYS A 145 5.79 -12.29 -0.64
C LYS A 145 5.77 -11.27 -1.80
N PRO A 146 4.63 -10.70 -2.22
CA PRO A 146 4.61 -9.78 -3.36
C PRO A 146 5.39 -8.48 -3.13
N LEU A 147 5.52 -7.99 -1.89
CA LEU A 147 6.32 -6.80 -1.57
C LEU A 147 7.83 -7.02 -1.79
N PHE A 148 8.27 -8.27 -1.83
CA PHE A 148 9.66 -8.64 -1.99
C PHE A 148 10.03 -9.08 -3.41
N ALA A 149 9.08 -9.08 -4.35
CA ALA A 149 9.26 -9.72 -5.66
C ALA A 149 10.46 -9.18 -6.46
N HIS A 150 10.81 -7.91 -6.29
CA HIS A 150 12.00 -7.30 -6.92
C HIS A 150 13.34 -7.86 -6.38
N HIS A 151 13.33 -8.52 -5.22
CA HIS A 151 14.52 -9.04 -4.55
C HIS A 151 14.66 -10.57 -4.65
N GLY A 152 13.83 -11.20 -5.50
CA GLY A 152 13.78 -12.64 -5.67
C GLY A 152 13.14 -13.35 -4.47
N THR A 153 13.60 -14.56 -4.18
CA THR A 153 13.07 -15.37 -3.07
C THR A 153 13.63 -14.87 -1.75
N ALA A 154 12.94 -13.90 -1.13
CA ALA A 154 13.22 -13.47 0.22
C ALA A 154 12.94 -14.61 1.22
N ARG A 155 13.90 -14.93 2.08
CA ARG A 155 13.73 -15.97 3.10
C ARG A 155 14.23 -15.51 4.45
N ARG A 156 13.52 -15.89 5.50
CA ARG A 156 14.03 -15.76 6.85
C ARG A 156 15.24 -16.67 7.03
N THR A 157 16.37 -16.08 7.42
CA THR A 157 17.47 -16.82 8.06
C THR A 157 17.06 -17.06 9.51
N ASN A 158 17.46 -18.16 10.17
CA ASN A 158 17.03 -18.68 11.52
C ASN A 158 17.00 -17.70 12.72
N GLN A 159 16.52 -16.49 12.50
CA GLN A 159 16.45 -15.33 13.37
C GLN A 159 14.99 -15.12 13.76
N LYS A 160 14.81 -14.37 14.84
CA LYS A 160 13.48 -13.97 15.32
C LYS A 160 13.31 -12.48 15.07
N PHE A 161 12.06 -12.03 15.11
CA PHE A 161 11.77 -10.61 15.12
C PHE A 161 12.41 -9.94 16.34
N THR A 162 12.99 -8.77 16.09
CA THR A 162 13.50 -7.84 17.10
C THR A 162 12.60 -6.61 17.17
N THR A 163 12.50 -5.99 18.35
CA THR A 163 11.80 -4.70 18.47
C THR A 163 12.78 -3.56 18.21
N GLU A 164 12.39 -2.60 17.37
CA GLU A 164 13.02 -1.30 17.23
C GLU A 164 11.99 -0.21 17.56
N THR A 165 12.39 0.83 18.30
CA THR A 165 11.52 1.97 18.59
C THR A 165 11.89 3.14 17.69
N ILE A 166 10.95 3.60 16.87
CA ILE A 166 11.14 4.70 15.92
C ILE A 166 10.06 5.76 16.22
N LYS A 167 10.48 6.98 16.59
CA LYS A 167 9.58 8.07 16.99
C LYS A 167 8.53 7.67 18.06
N GLY A 168 8.91 6.80 18.99
CA GLY A 168 8.01 6.32 20.05
C GLY A 168 7.05 5.20 19.63
N HIS A 169 7.13 4.73 18.38
CA HIS A 169 6.37 3.57 17.91
C HIS A 169 7.25 2.32 17.87
N GLU A 170 6.72 1.21 18.38
CA GLU A 170 7.39 -0.09 18.31
C GLU A 170 7.19 -0.72 16.92
N PHE A 171 8.30 -1.11 16.31
CA PHE A 171 8.38 -1.83 15.06
C PHE A 171 9.09 -3.16 15.26
N ARG A 172 8.61 -4.18 14.56
CA ARG A 172 9.12 -5.54 14.60
C ARG A 172 9.89 -5.77 13.32
N THR A 173 11.18 -6.04 13.45
CA THR A 173 12.12 -6.14 12.33
C THR A 173 12.77 -7.52 12.28
N ILE A 174 13.03 -8.01 11.07
CA ILE A 174 13.83 -9.21 10.85
C ILE A 174 14.60 -9.06 9.53
N PRO A 175 15.92 -9.35 9.50
CA PRO A 175 16.65 -9.38 8.25
C PRO A 175 16.28 -10.64 7.46
N LEU A 176 16.06 -10.48 6.17
CA LEU A 176 15.82 -11.58 5.25
C LEU A 176 17.06 -11.81 4.39
N SER A 177 17.34 -13.07 4.05
CA SER A 177 18.22 -13.36 2.93
C SER A 177 17.46 -13.06 1.63
N GLY A 178 18.14 -12.45 0.68
CA GLY A 178 17.61 -12.13 -0.64
C GLY A 178 18.72 -12.13 -1.68
N SER A 179 18.34 -12.10 -2.96
CA SER A 179 19.30 -12.02 -4.07
C SER A 179 20.05 -10.69 -4.10
N ILE A 180 19.49 -9.67 -3.44
CA ILE A 180 20.03 -8.33 -3.30
C ILE A 180 20.10 -8.04 -1.79
N GLY A 181 21.28 -7.68 -1.28
CA GLY A 181 21.49 -7.43 0.15
C GLY A 181 20.65 -6.27 0.71
N GLY A 182 20.53 -6.19 2.03
CA GLY A 182 19.85 -5.08 2.72
C GLY A 182 18.33 -5.23 2.89
N LEU A 183 17.78 -6.41 2.62
CA LEU A 183 16.34 -6.68 2.77
C LEU A 183 15.97 -6.85 4.25
N ILE A 184 15.14 -5.93 4.75
CA ILE A 184 14.67 -5.93 6.14
C ILE A 184 13.16 -5.94 6.11
N PHE A 185 12.53 -7.02 6.57
CA PHE A 185 11.10 -7.01 6.80
C PHE A 185 10.83 -6.29 8.11
N SER A 186 10.07 -5.20 8.04
CA SER A 186 9.69 -4.40 9.19
C SER A 186 8.19 -4.18 9.16
N TYR A 187 7.52 -4.40 10.30
CA TYR A 187 6.12 -4.04 10.47
C TYR A 187 5.85 -3.37 11.81
N GLY A 188 4.79 -2.57 11.88
CA GLY A 188 4.40 -1.89 13.10
C GLY A 188 3.06 -1.19 12.96
N PHE A 189 2.70 -0.42 14.00
CA PHE A 189 1.44 0.32 14.02
C PHE A 189 1.67 1.78 14.43
N VAL A 190 1.15 2.72 13.63
CA VAL A 190 1.24 4.17 13.85
C VAL A 190 -0.15 4.75 13.64
N ASN A 191 -0.75 5.42 14.62
CA ASN A 191 -2.03 6.15 14.47
C ASN A 191 -3.17 5.36 13.77
N ASN A 192 -3.40 4.10 14.18
CA ASN A 192 -4.33 3.15 13.54
C ASN A 192 -3.98 2.70 12.11
N TYR A 193 -2.76 2.97 11.64
CA TYR A 193 -2.22 2.40 10.43
C TYR A 193 -1.33 1.21 10.75
N PHE A 194 -1.55 0.12 10.04
CA PHE A 194 -0.61 -0.97 9.95
C PHE A 194 0.41 -0.66 8.85
N VAL A 195 1.69 -0.68 9.20
CA VAL A 195 2.79 -0.35 8.30
C VAL A 195 3.64 -1.59 8.09
N ILE A 196 3.93 -1.92 6.83
CA ILE A 196 4.88 -2.96 6.45
C ILE A 196 5.85 -2.37 5.43
N THR A 197 7.13 -2.64 5.59
CA THR A 197 8.17 -2.16 4.68
C THR A 197 9.27 -3.20 4.54
N THR A 198 10.05 -3.09 3.47
CA THR A 198 11.11 -4.04 3.11
C THR A 198 12.53 -3.46 3.25
N HIS A 199 12.66 -2.24 3.82
CA HIS A 199 13.93 -1.55 3.99
C HIS A 199 13.90 -0.53 5.13
N ALA A 200 14.97 -0.43 5.92
CA ALA A 200 15.03 0.43 7.11
C ALA A 200 14.80 1.93 6.82
N THR A 201 15.37 2.47 5.73
CA THR A 201 15.14 3.88 5.36
C THR A 201 13.70 4.13 4.96
N LEU A 202 13.06 3.17 4.26
CA LEU A 202 11.65 3.28 3.91
C LEU A 202 10.78 3.25 5.17
N THR A 203 11.07 2.33 6.09
CA THR A 203 10.41 2.26 7.42
C THR A 203 10.44 3.62 8.11
N LYS A 204 11.63 4.19 8.30
CA LYS A 204 11.81 5.48 8.98
C LYS A 204 11.06 6.60 8.28
N THR A 205 11.15 6.67 6.96
CA THR A 205 10.48 7.72 6.18
C THR A 205 8.96 7.65 6.28
N VAL A 206 8.37 6.44 6.22
CA VAL A 206 6.92 6.26 6.37
C VAL A 206 6.46 6.66 7.77
N ILE A 207 7.19 6.25 8.81
CA ILE A 207 6.87 6.61 10.19
C ILE A 207 6.96 8.12 10.38
N ASP A 208 8.00 8.75 9.82
CA ASP A 208 8.16 10.19 9.85
C ASP A 208 6.96 10.92 9.29
N THR A 209 6.39 10.43 8.18
CA THR A 209 5.20 11.02 7.55
C THR A 209 3.89 10.75 8.27
N LEU A 210 3.77 9.64 8.99
CA LEU A 210 2.55 9.28 9.71
C LEU A 210 2.47 9.90 11.12
N SER A 211 3.59 10.40 11.63
CA SER A 211 3.72 10.95 12.99
C SER A 211 3.74 12.49 13.04
N GLU A 212 3.58 13.14 11.88
CA GLU A 212 3.42 14.61 11.75
C GLU A 212 1.96 15.02 11.86
#